data_AF-A0A3N5QPH1-F1
#
_entry.id   AF-A0A3N5QPH1-F1
#
_cell.length_a   1.000
_cell.length_b   1.000
_cell.length_c   1.000
_cell.angle_alpha   90.00
_cell.angle_beta   90.00
_cell.angle_gamma   90.00
#
_symmetry.space_group_name_H-M   'P 1'
#
loop_
_entity.id
_entity.type
_entity.pdbx_description
1 polymer ?
#
loop_
_entity_poly.entity_id
_entity_poly.type
_entity_poly.pdbx_seq_one_letter_code
_entity_poly.pdbx_strand_id
1 'polypeptide(L)'
;MEDNQKTDTGYDYTLLIPTLLLLCFGLIMTYSASSFLAAHRYGDSYFFLKRQATFCVMGLFCLILAKNIPTRFYQNFIYPILIFSFGLLVLVLIPGLGVKVGGASRWLHLAGFSFQPSELAKLSLAFFLAYSMAKKGPDMAIFSKGFLPHLIVTGLFMGLILVQPDLGSCIIIGAWLVLILFVGGVKIWHLAGLALCSLPAIFWLIWRADYRLKRWWAFLNPWEDPQGLGFQIIHSFLAFGSGGFWGLGLGNSKQKL
;
A
#
# COMPACT_ATOMS: atom_id res chain seq x y z
N MET A 1 2.15 29.58 38.62
CA MET A 1 3.19 28.56 38.38
C MET A 1 3.19 28.32 36.90
N GLU A 2 4.23 28.82 36.23
CA GLU A 2 4.29 29.03 34.79
C GLU A 2 4.03 27.75 33.99
N ASP A 3 3.08 27.86 33.07
CA ASP A 3 2.86 26.92 31.98
C ASP A 3 4.12 26.90 31.12
N ASN A 4 4.93 25.86 31.31
CA ASN A 4 6.16 25.62 30.56
C ASN A 4 5.75 25.19 29.15
N GLN A 5 5.39 26.17 28.32
CA GLN A 5 5.23 26.01 26.88
C GLN A 5 6.59 25.61 26.31
N LYS A 6 6.89 24.31 26.38
CA LYS A 6 7.92 23.70 25.55
C LYS A 6 7.59 24.08 24.12
N THR A 7 8.46 24.87 23.52
CA THR A 7 8.52 25.09 22.09
C THR A 7 8.65 23.72 21.44
N ASP A 8 7.51 23.15 21.05
CA ASP A 8 7.46 21.81 20.49
C ASP A 8 8.26 21.86 19.19
N THR A 9 9.44 21.23 19.22
CA THR A 9 10.19 20.96 18.00
C THR A 9 9.20 20.32 17.04
N GLY A 10 9.00 20.90 15.85
CA GLY A 10 7.95 20.46 14.89
C GLY A 10 8.16 19.07 14.28
N TYR A 11 8.76 18.15 15.01
CA TYR A 11 8.94 16.73 14.72
C TYR A 11 8.45 15.93 15.92
N ASP A 12 7.50 15.03 15.70
CA ASP A 12 7.18 13.98 16.65
C ASP A 12 8.27 12.90 16.58
N TYR A 13 9.26 13.01 17.47
CA TYR A 13 10.37 12.05 17.54
C TYR A 13 9.91 10.62 17.84
N THR A 14 8.75 10.46 18.48
CA THR A 14 8.14 9.15 18.79
C THR A 14 7.79 8.39 17.52
N LEU A 15 7.36 9.10 16.47
CA LEU A 15 7.06 8.50 15.17
C LEU A 15 8.29 8.50 14.25
N LEU A 16 9.08 9.59 14.27
CA LEU A 16 10.21 9.77 13.37
C LEU A 16 11.31 8.72 13.60
N ILE A 17 11.70 8.45 14.86
CA ILE A 17 12.79 7.53 15.17
C ILE A 17 12.46 6.10 14.73
N PRO A 18 11.30 5.50 15.08
CA PRO A 18 10.93 4.18 14.58
C PRO A 18 10.85 4.10 13.06
N THR A 19 10.35 5.16 12.40
CA THR A 19 10.28 5.21 10.93
C THR A 19 11.67 5.15 10.30
N LEU A 20 12.63 5.92 10.83
CA LEU A 20 14.02 5.89 10.35
C LEU A 20 14.70 4.55 10.64
N LEU A 21 14.47 3.96 11.81
CA LEU A 21 14.99 2.64 12.16
C LEU A 21 14.46 1.55 11.22
N LEU A 22 13.14 1.57 10.94
CA LEU A 22 12.53 0.64 9.98
C LEU A 22 13.08 0.83 8.56
N LEU A 23 13.34 2.07 8.15
CA LEU A 23 13.96 2.37 6.86
C LEU A 23 15.40 1.83 6.77
N CYS A 24 16.23 2.06 7.80
CA CYS A 24 17.58 1.51 7.88
C CYS A 24 17.57 -0.02 7.90
N PHE A 25 16.68 -0.62 8.70
CA PHE A 25 16.50 -2.06 8.76
C PHE A 25 16.08 -2.64 7.39
N GLY A 26 15.14 -1.99 6.70
CA GLY A 26 14.70 -2.37 5.36
C GLY A 26 15.83 -2.33 4.32
N LEU A 27 16.73 -1.33 4.39
CA LEU A 27 17.91 -1.26 3.52
C LEU A 27 18.87 -2.43 3.77
N ILE A 28 19.15 -2.74 5.05
CA ILE A 28 19.99 -3.87 5.45
C ILE A 28 19.39 -5.19 4.95
N MET A 29 18.08 -5.39 5.12
CA MET A 29 17.39 -6.60 4.68
C MET A 29 17.35 -6.73 3.15
N THR A 30 17.20 -5.63 2.42
CA THR A 30 17.28 -5.61 0.95
C THR A 30 18.65 -6.07 0.47
N TYR A 31 19.73 -5.58 1.09
CA TYR A 31 21.08 -6.05 0.77
C TYR A 31 21.28 -7.54 1.11
N SER A 32 20.85 -7.97 2.30
CA SER A 32 20.98 -9.36 2.75
C SER A 32 20.28 -10.37 1.82
N ALA A 33 19.06 -10.03 1.38
CA ALA A 33 18.25 -10.90 0.51
C ALA A 33 18.68 -10.85 -0.96
N SER A 34 19.04 -9.68 -1.49
CA SER A 34 19.26 -9.49 -2.92
C SER A 34 20.72 -9.50 -3.37
N SER A 35 21.69 -9.44 -2.46
CA SER A 35 23.13 -9.40 -2.79
C SER A 35 23.59 -10.56 -3.67
N PHE A 36 23.12 -11.78 -3.39
CA PHE A 36 23.48 -12.98 -4.16
C PHE A 36 22.91 -12.92 -5.58
N LEU A 37 21.61 -12.61 -5.71
CA LEU A 37 20.94 -12.46 -7.01
C LEU A 37 21.54 -11.31 -7.84
N ALA A 38 21.91 -10.21 -7.18
CA ALA A 38 22.49 -9.04 -7.82
C ALA A 38 23.90 -9.33 -8.38
N ALA A 39 24.74 -10.02 -7.60
CA ALA A 39 26.05 -10.46 -8.03
C ALA A 39 25.96 -11.38 -9.27
N HIS A 40 25.01 -12.32 -9.27
CA HIS A 40 24.85 -13.27 -10.37
C HIS A 40 24.26 -12.65 -11.64
N ARG A 41 23.28 -11.76 -11.50
CA ARG A 41 22.52 -11.21 -12.64
C ARG A 41 23.09 -9.91 -13.21
N TYR A 42 23.73 -9.09 -12.38
CA TYR A 42 24.20 -7.75 -12.75
C TYR A 42 25.70 -7.54 -12.50
N GLY A 43 26.42 -8.51 -11.94
CA GLY A 43 27.84 -8.39 -11.61
C GLY A 43 28.14 -7.41 -10.47
N ASP A 44 27.13 -6.79 -9.87
CA ASP A 44 27.25 -5.83 -8.77
C ASP A 44 26.28 -6.22 -7.64
N SER A 45 26.84 -6.75 -6.54
CA SER A 45 26.11 -7.14 -5.33
C SER A 45 25.30 -5.98 -4.71
N TYR A 46 25.67 -4.73 -5.01
CA TYR A 46 25.05 -3.53 -4.46
C TYR A 46 23.99 -2.92 -5.39
N PHE A 47 23.73 -3.49 -6.56
CA PHE A 47 22.82 -2.90 -7.55
C PHE A 47 21.43 -2.54 -6.98
N PHE A 48 20.76 -3.50 -6.32
CA PHE A 48 19.46 -3.26 -5.69
C PHE A 48 19.55 -2.34 -4.47
N LEU A 49 20.65 -2.39 -3.71
CA LEU A 49 20.87 -1.50 -2.57
C LEU A 49 21.00 -0.05 -3.01
N LYS A 50 21.81 0.24 -4.04
CA LYS A 50 21.99 1.59 -4.60
C LYS A 50 20.65 2.16 -5.05
N ARG A 51 19.85 1.36 -5.78
CA ARG A 51 18.53 1.77 -6.24
C ARG A 51 17.57 2.03 -5.08
N GLN A 52 17.53 1.15 -4.08
CA GLN A 52 16.68 1.34 -2.89
C GLN A 52 17.12 2.59 -2.11
N ALA A 53 18.43 2.80 -1.94
CA ALA A 53 18.97 3.98 -1.28
C ALA A 53 18.59 5.27 -2.01
N THR A 54 18.63 5.30 -3.35
CA THR A 54 18.17 6.48 -4.11
C THR A 54 16.69 6.79 -3.86
N PHE A 55 15.82 5.77 -3.82
CA PHE A 55 14.41 5.99 -3.50
C PHE A 55 14.19 6.37 -2.04
N CYS A 56 14.98 5.86 -1.10
CA CYS A 56 14.96 6.29 0.30
C CYS A 56 15.32 7.77 0.44
N VAL A 57 16.38 8.23 -0.24
CA VAL A 57 16.77 9.65 -0.24
C VAL A 57 15.67 10.53 -0.85
N MET A 58 15.10 10.13 -1.99
CA MET A 58 13.96 10.83 -2.59
C MET A 58 12.75 10.86 -1.65
N GLY A 59 12.45 9.76 -0.97
CA GLY A 59 11.37 9.67 0.01
C GLY A 59 11.58 10.57 1.22
N LEU A 60 12.80 10.62 1.77
CA LEU A 60 13.16 11.54 2.86
C LEU A 60 13.07 13.00 2.43
N PHE A 61 13.48 13.31 1.20
CA PHE A 61 13.31 14.64 0.63
C PHE A 61 11.82 15.02 0.53
N CYS A 62 10.97 14.12 0.01
CA CYS A 62 9.52 14.30 -0.02
C CYS A 62 8.91 14.47 1.39
N LEU A 63 9.40 13.75 2.40
CA LEU A 63 8.96 13.89 3.79
C LEU A 63 9.26 15.29 4.33
N ILE A 64 10.47 15.81 4.10
CA ILE A 64 10.87 17.15 4.54
C ILE A 64 10.03 18.22 3.83
N LEU A 65 9.79 18.08 2.52
CA LEU A 65 8.92 18.98 1.78
C LEU A 65 7.48 18.95 2.31
N ALA A 66 6.91 17.75 2.48
CA ALA A 66 5.54 17.58 2.97
C ALA A 66 5.35 18.17 4.37
N LYS A 67 6.35 18.04 5.25
CA LYS A 67 6.33 18.68 6.57
C LYS A 67 6.16 20.20 6.47
N ASN A 68 6.87 20.84 5.54
CA ASN A 68 6.90 22.30 5.43
C ASN A 68 5.65 22.87 4.74
N ILE A 69 4.79 22.03 4.16
CA ILE A 69 3.54 22.45 3.52
C ILE A 69 2.45 22.57 4.60
N PRO A 70 1.80 23.75 4.75
CA PRO A 70 0.77 23.93 5.75
C PRO A 70 -0.46 23.07 5.46
N THR A 71 -1.10 22.53 6.50
CA THR A 71 -2.30 21.65 6.38
C THR A 71 -3.43 22.27 5.57
N ARG A 72 -3.57 23.61 5.60
CA ARG A 72 -4.56 24.36 4.81
C ARG A 72 -4.35 24.23 3.30
N PHE A 73 -3.10 24.10 2.86
CA PHE A 73 -2.81 23.86 1.44
C PHE A 73 -3.39 22.53 1.00
N TYR A 74 -3.17 21.46 1.78
CA TYR A 74 -3.76 20.16 1.48
C TYR A 74 -5.28 20.25 1.33
N GLN A 75 -5.98 20.94 2.23
CA GLN A 75 -7.44 21.12 2.19
C GLN A 75 -7.95 21.78 0.91
N ASN A 76 -7.25 22.79 0.40
CA ASN A 76 -7.64 23.48 -0.83
C ASN A 76 -7.38 22.63 -2.09
N PHE A 77 -6.36 21.77 -2.05
CA PHE A 77 -5.95 20.94 -3.19
C PHE A 77 -6.53 19.52 -3.19
N ILE A 78 -7.41 19.16 -2.24
CA ILE A 78 -7.97 17.80 -2.14
C ILE A 78 -8.69 17.38 -3.42
N TYR A 79 -9.62 18.19 -3.91
CA TYR A 79 -10.38 17.84 -5.11
C TYR A 79 -9.48 17.77 -6.35
N PRO A 80 -8.56 18.73 -6.59
CA PRO A 80 -7.55 18.58 -7.64
C PRO A 80 -6.71 17.30 -7.52
N ILE A 81 -6.19 16.98 -6.33
CA ILE A 81 -5.37 15.77 -6.10
C ILE A 81 -6.19 14.50 -6.36
N LEU A 82 -7.45 14.48 -5.91
CA LEU A 82 -8.36 13.36 -6.12
C LEU A 82 -8.66 13.15 -7.61
N ILE A 83 -9.01 14.23 -8.34
CA ILE A 83 -9.28 14.17 -9.78
C ILE A 83 -8.02 13.77 -10.55
N PHE A 84 -6.87 14.34 -10.20
CA PHE A 84 -5.59 13.98 -10.81
C PHE A 84 -5.25 12.50 -10.60
N SER A 85 -5.43 11.98 -9.37
CA SER A 85 -5.20 10.58 -9.08
C SER A 85 -6.18 9.66 -9.80
N PHE A 86 -7.45 10.08 -9.92
CA PHE A 86 -8.45 9.34 -10.70
C PHE A 86 -8.08 9.31 -12.18
N GLY A 87 -7.66 10.45 -12.74
CA GLY A 87 -7.17 10.56 -14.12
C GLY A 87 -5.96 9.66 -14.39
N LEU A 88 -5.01 9.59 -13.45
CA LEU A 88 -3.86 8.67 -13.57
C LEU A 88 -4.28 7.19 -13.55
N LEU A 89 -5.26 6.81 -12.72
CA LEU A 89 -5.80 5.44 -12.75
C LEU A 89 -6.45 5.10 -14.09
N VAL A 90 -7.17 6.05 -14.69
CA VAL A 90 -7.73 5.90 -16.03
C VAL A 90 -6.61 5.82 -17.08
N LEU A 91 -5.57 6.64 -16.96
CA LEU A 91 -4.43 6.66 -17.89
C LEU A 91 -3.70 5.31 -17.95
N VAL A 92 -3.53 4.63 -16.82
CA VAL A 92 -2.93 3.28 -16.76
C VAL A 92 -3.71 2.24 -17.56
N LEU A 93 -5.04 2.41 -17.68
CA LEU A 93 -5.89 1.51 -18.42
C LEU A 93 -5.78 1.70 -19.94
N ILE A 94 -5.23 2.82 -20.40
CA ILE A 94 -5.06 3.08 -21.83
C ILE A 94 -3.94 2.18 -22.37
N PRO A 95 -4.24 1.32 -23.37
CA PRO A 95 -3.25 0.42 -23.95
C PRO A 95 -2.14 1.25 -24.60
N GLY A 96 -0.88 0.93 -24.25
CA GLY A 96 0.32 1.62 -24.74
C GLY A 96 1.02 2.48 -23.68
N LEU A 97 0.32 2.95 -22.65
CA LEU A 97 0.91 3.74 -21.56
C LEU A 97 1.19 2.91 -20.30
N GLY A 98 0.31 1.95 -19.99
CA GLY A 98 0.49 1.01 -18.89
C GLY A 98 1.42 -0.14 -19.24
N VAL A 99 2.43 -0.37 -18.41
CA VAL A 99 3.32 -1.54 -18.53
C VAL A 99 2.69 -2.74 -17.85
N LYS A 100 2.58 -3.84 -18.60
CA LYS A 100 2.09 -5.13 -18.11
C LYS A 100 3.21 -5.87 -17.38
N VAL A 101 3.05 -6.07 -16.07
CA VAL A 101 3.93 -6.90 -15.25
C VAL A 101 3.07 -7.95 -14.55
N GLY A 102 3.45 -9.23 -14.68
CA GLY A 102 2.72 -10.33 -14.02
C GLY A 102 1.25 -10.47 -14.45
N GLY A 103 0.92 -10.10 -15.69
CA GLY A 103 -0.43 -10.17 -16.24
C GLY A 103 -1.35 -8.98 -15.93
N ALA A 104 -0.84 -7.93 -15.27
CA ALA A 104 -1.62 -6.73 -14.94
C ALA A 104 -0.93 -5.43 -15.40
N SER A 105 -1.70 -4.52 -16.02
CA SER A 105 -1.25 -3.15 -16.33
C SER A 105 -1.47 -2.27 -15.09
N ARG A 106 -0.41 -2.08 -14.29
CA ARG A 106 -0.48 -1.29 -13.04
C ARG A 106 0.55 -0.19 -12.93
N TRP A 107 1.55 -0.22 -13.81
CA TRP A 107 2.73 0.63 -13.73
C TRP A 107 2.78 1.58 -14.91
N LEU A 108 3.04 2.86 -14.63
CA LEU A 108 3.42 3.84 -15.63
C LEU A 108 4.95 3.96 -15.61
N HIS A 109 5.58 3.85 -16.78
CA HIS A 109 7.00 4.12 -16.91
C HIS A 109 7.19 5.55 -17.39
N LEU A 110 7.73 6.39 -16.53
CA LEU A 110 7.98 7.81 -16.77
C LEU A 110 9.47 8.07 -16.57
N ALA A 111 10.17 8.41 -17.66
CA ALA A 111 11.57 8.87 -17.64
C ALA A 111 12.53 8.01 -16.79
N GLY A 112 12.43 6.67 -16.89
CA GLY A 112 13.30 5.72 -16.16
C GLY A 112 12.78 5.29 -14.78
N PHE A 113 11.66 5.84 -14.32
CA PHE A 113 11.00 5.45 -13.08
C PHE A 113 9.68 4.73 -13.34
N SER A 114 9.38 3.73 -12.52
CA SER A 114 8.09 3.04 -12.52
C SER A 114 7.23 3.63 -11.39
N PHE A 115 6.10 4.20 -11.75
CA PHE A 115 5.14 4.77 -10.81
C PHE A 115 3.85 3.97 -10.83
N GLN A 116 3.28 3.70 -9.65
CA GLN A 116 2.04 2.96 -9.50
C GLN A 116 0.92 3.90 -9.06
N PRO A 117 -0.02 4.27 -9.96
CA PRO A 117 -1.09 5.22 -9.63
C PRO A 117 -2.02 4.79 -8.50
N SER A 118 -2.16 3.49 -8.22
CA SER A 118 -2.95 3.01 -7.08
C SER A 118 -2.35 3.41 -5.72
N GLU A 119 -1.04 3.69 -5.63
CA GLU A 119 -0.42 4.23 -4.42
C GLU A 119 -0.87 5.67 -4.15
N LEU A 120 -0.85 6.51 -5.20
CA LEU A 120 -1.37 7.87 -5.10
C LEU A 120 -2.88 7.89 -4.83
N ALA A 121 -3.63 6.94 -5.40
CA ALA A 121 -5.05 6.78 -5.15
C ALA A 121 -5.35 6.56 -3.66
N LYS A 122 -4.61 5.68 -2.99
CA LYS A 122 -4.74 5.45 -1.54
C LYS A 122 -4.50 6.74 -0.74
N LEU A 123 -3.44 7.48 -1.05
CA LEU A 123 -3.13 8.75 -0.38
C LEU A 123 -4.19 9.83 -0.65
N SER A 124 -4.65 9.96 -1.89
CA SER A 124 -5.68 10.95 -2.27
C SER A 124 -7.02 10.67 -1.59
N LEU A 125 -7.41 9.38 -1.50
CA LEU A 125 -8.57 8.94 -0.74
C LEU A 125 -8.39 9.21 0.77
N ALA A 126 -7.19 9.04 1.32
CA ALA A 126 -6.88 9.40 2.72
C ALA A 126 -7.28 10.82 3.03
N PHE A 127 -6.74 11.75 2.23
CA PHE A 127 -6.93 13.16 2.43
C PHE A 127 -8.38 13.55 2.19
N PHE A 128 -9.01 12.99 1.15
CA PHE A 128 -10.42 13.24 0.89
C PHE A 128 -11.33 12.76 2.02
N LEU A 129 -11.16 11.53 2.50
CA LEU A 129 -11.96 10.98 3.60
C LEU A 129 -11.77 11.82 4.87
N ALA A 130 -10.52 12.07 5.27
CA ALA A 130 -10.21 12.86 6.46
C ALA A 130 -10.82 14.27 6.41
N TYR A 131 -10.69 14.96 5.28
CA TYR A 131 -11.27 16.30 5.10
C TYR A 131 -12.79 16.30 5.07
N SER A 132 -13.40 15.38 4.32
CA SER A 132 -14.85 15.30 4.20
C SER A 132 -15.50 14.98 5.55
N MET A 133 -14.87 14.14 6.36
CA MET A 133 -15.32 13.84 7.72
C MET A 133 -15.16 15.03 8.66
N ALA A 134 -14.01 15.71 8.63
CA ALA A 134 -13.78 16.90 9.43
C ALA A 134 -14.80 18.01 9.11
N LYS A 135 -15.21 18.13 7.84
CA LYS A 135 -16.21 19.12 7.39
C LYS A 135 -17.65 18.74 7.75
N LYS A 136 -17.99 17.45 7.72
CA LYS A 136 -19.36 16.97 7.97
C LYS A 136 -19.68 16.81 9.46
N GLY A 137 -18.70 16.50 10.29
CA GLY A 137 -18.86 16.39 11.74
C GLY A 137 -20.07 15.53 12.14
N PRO A 138 -21.10 16.07 12.82
CA PRO A 138 -22.26 15.30 13.29
C PRO A 138 -23.13 14.73 12.15
N ASP A 139 -23.09 15.32 10.95
CA ASP A 139 -23.83 14.80 9.79
C ASP A 139 -23.29 13.43 9.31
N MET A 140 -22.15 12.96 9.85
CA MET A 140 -21.60 11.64 9.55
C MET A 140 -22.51 10.47 9.96
N ALA A 141 -23.38 10.68 10.96
CA ALA A 141 -24.35 9.66 11.39
C ALA A 141 -25.51 9.46 10.39
N ILE A 142 -25.71 10.40 9.47
CA ILE A 142 -26.78 10.38 8.47
C ILE A 142 -26.31 9.57 7.26
N PHE A 143 -27.05 8.52 6.88
CA PHE A 143 -26.67 7.63 5.78
C PHE A 143 -26.38 8.38 4.46
N SER A 144 -27.26 9.29 4.05
CA SER A 144 -27.16 10.01 2.77
C SER A 144 -26.01 11.02 2.71
N LYS A 145 -25.63 11.62 3.84
CA LYS A 145 -24.57 12.64 3.90
C LYS A 145 -23.24 12.05 4.34
N GLY A 146 -23.25 11.22 5.37
CA GLY A 146 -22.08 10.68 6.04
C GLY A 146 -21.56 9.38 5.46
N PHE A 147 -22.42 8.49 4.97
CA PHE A 147 -21.98 7.17 4.52
C PHE A 147 -21.91 7.07 2.98
N LEU A 148 -23.02 7.35 2.31
CA LEU A 148 -23.18 7.13 0.87
C LEU A 148 -22.15 7.87 -0.01
N PRO A 149 -21.83 9.17 0.22
CA PRO A 149 -20.89 9.88 -0.64
C PRO A 149 -19.46 9.33 -0.57
N HIS A 150 -19.02 8.90 0.62
CA HIS A 150 -17.69 8.31 0.80
C HIS A 150 -17.61 6.93 0.16
N LEU A 151 -18.70 6.15 0.24
CA LEU A 151 -18.81 4.86 -0.43
C LEU A 151 -18.78 5.02 -1.96
N ILE A 152 -19.49 6.00 -2.52
CA ILE A 152 -19.49 6.26 -3.97
C ILE A 152 -18.09 6.64 -4.45
N VAL A 153 -17.46 7.64 -3.82
CA VAL A 153 -16.12 8.10 -4.23
C VAL A 153 -15.11 6.97 -4.12
N THR A 154 -15.07 6.27 -2.99
CA THR A 154 -14.13 5.16 -2.79
C THR A 154 -14.42 3.99 -3.73
N GLY A 155 -15.71 3.69 -3.95
CA GLY A 155 -16.17 2.64 -4.86
C GLY A 155 -15.77 2.89 -6.31
N LEU A 156 -15.79 4.15 -6.78
CA LEU A 156 -15.30 4.51 -8.12
C LEU A 156 -13.80 4.21 -8.28
N PHE A 157 -12.99 4.57 -7.29
CA PHE A 157 -11.56 4.27 -7.30
C PHE A 157 -11.30 2.76 -7.22
N MET A 158 -11.97 2.05 -6.32
CA MET A 158 -11.88 0.59 -6.21
C MET A 158 -12.30 -0.09 -7.51
N GLY A 159 -13.34 0.41 -8.18
CA GLY A 159 -13.79 -0.08 -9.48
C GLY A 159 -12.68 -0.01 -10.53
N LEU A 160 -12.00 1.14 -10.66
CA LEU A 160 -10.87 1.29 -11.58
C LEU A 160 -9.69 0.35 -11.22
N ILE A 161 -9.38 0.21 -9.93
CA ILE A 161 -8.29 -0.65 -9.46
C ILE A 161 -8.61 -2.14 -9.70
N LEU A 162 -9.89 -2.55 -9.59
CA LEU A 162 -10.33 -3.90 -9.92
C LEU A 162 -10.15 -4.22 -11.41
N VAL A 163 -10.33 -3.22 -12.29
CA VAL A 163 -10.05 -3.35 -13.74
C VAL A 163 -8.55 -3.49 -14.02
N GLN A 164 -7.66 -3.06 -13.11
CA GLN A 164 -6.20 -3.27 -13.16
C GLN A 164 -5.75 -4.62 -12.55
N PRO A 165 -6.60 -5.64 -12.62
CA PRO A 165 -6.65 -6.83 -11.75
C PRO A 165 -6.08 -6.74 -10.32
N ASP A 166 -6.13 -5.59 -9.63
CA ASP A 166 -5.48 -5.44 -8.31
C ASP A 166 -6.43 -5.58 -7.12
N LEU A 167 -6.79 -6.83 -6.81
CA LEU A 167 -7.67 -7.14 -5.68
C LEU A 167 -7.06 -6.77 -4.31
N GLY A 168 -5.74 -6.87 -4.15
CA GLY A 168 -5.07 -6.60 -2.87
C GLY A 168 -5.23 -5.16 -2.45
N SER A 169 -4.95 -4.22 -3.37
CA SER A 169 -5.15 -2.79 -3.13
C SER A 169 -6.61 -2.46 -2.79
N CYS A 170 -7.58 -3.08 -3.45
CA CYS A 170 -9.01 -2.90 -3.15
C CYS A 170 -9.39 -3.37 -1.75
N ILE A 171 -8.88 -4.53 -1.31
CA ILE A 171 -9.15 -5.05 0.04
C ILE A 171 -8.58 -4.09 1.10
N ILE A 172 -7.36 -3.58 0.91
CA ILE A 172 -6.72 -2.63 1.84
C ILE A 172 -7.53 -1.35 1.93
N ILE A 173 -7.93 -0.78 0.79
CA ILE A 173 -8.76 0.44 0.74
C ILE A 173 -10.11 0.20 1.42
N GLY A 174 -10.75 -0.93 1.16
CA GLY A 174 -12.04 -1.28 1.76
C GLY A 174 -11.96 -1.46 3.28
N ALA A 175 -10.95 -2.18 3.77
CA ALA A 175 -10.76 -2.39 5.21
C ALA A 175 -10.54 -1.06 5.95
N TRP A 176 -9.71 -0.20 5.39
CA TRP A 176 -9.43 1.09 5.98
C TRP A 176 -10.59 2.08 5.83
N LEU A 177 -11.37 2.04 4.74
CA LEU A 177 -12.62 2.81 4.61
C LEU A 177 -13.58 2.48 5.76
N VAL A 178 -13.80 1.20 6.05
CA VAL A 178 -14.67 0.77 7.16
C VAL A 178 -14.16 1.33 8.50
N LEU A 179 -12.85 1.24 8.74
CA LEU A 179 -12.22 1.75 9.96
C LEU A 179 -12.38 3.27 10.08
N ILE A 180 -12.11 4.01 9.01
CA ILE A 180 -12.27 5.46 8.99
C ILE A 180 -13.73 5.86 9.22
N LEU A 181 -14.68 5.23 8.53
CA LEU A 181 -16.10 5.54 8.69
C LEU A 181 -16.59 5.23 10.11
N PHE A 182 -16.07 4.16 10.73
CA PHE A 182 -16.30 3.87 12.15
C PHE A 182 -15.81 5.01 13.06
N VAL A 183 -14.57 5.44 12.88
CA VAL A 183 -13.98 6.57 13.64
C VAL A 183 -14.75 7.87 13.39
N GLY A 184 -15.28 8.06 12.18
CA GLY A 184 -16.11 9.22 11.82
C GLY A 184 -17.50 9.26 12.44
N GLY A 185 -17.89 8.26 13.23
CA GLY A 185 -19.20 8.22 13.87
C GLY A 185 -20.34 7.71 12.96
N VAL A 186 -20.03 6.97 11.89
CA VAL A 186 -21.05 6.26 11.13
C VAL A 186 -21.63 5.13 12.00
N LYS A 187 -22.96 4.96 11.94
CA LYS A 187 -23.66 3.90 12.70
C LYS A 187 -23.10 2.51 12.36
N ILE A 188 -22.82 1.71 13.39
CA ILE A 188 -22.22 0.38 13.24
C ILE A 188 -23.03 -0.56 12.34
N TRP A 189 -24.36 -0.41 12.31
CA TRP A 189 -25.24 -1.20 11.44
C TRP A 189 -24.99 -0.96 9.95
N HIS A 190 -24.66 0.26 9.53
CA HIS A 190 -24.30 0.55 8.14
C HIS A 190 -22.95 -0.07 7.77
N LEU A 191 -22.01 -0.11 8.72
CA LEU A 191 -20.69 -0.71 8.53
C LEU A 191 -20.77 -2.24 8.48
N ALA A 192 -21.56 -2.85 9.37
CA ALA A 192 -21.83 -4.28 9.37
C ALA A 192 -22.54 -4.69 8.06
N GLY A 193 -23.54 -3.92 7.62
CA GLY A 193 -24.19 -4.13 6.33
C GLY A 193 -23.23 -4.02 5.15
N LEU A 194 -22.33 -3.03 5.14
CA LEU A 194 -21.30 -2.89 4.11
C LEU A 194 -20.36 -4.09 4.08
N ALA A 195 -19.85 -4.49 5.25
CA ALA A 195 -18.96 -5.65 5.37
C ALA A 195 -19.64 -6.91 4.85
N LEU A 196 -20.87 -7.18 5.30
CA LEU A 196 -21.64 -8.35 4.88
C LEU A 196 -21.94 -8.35 3.38
N CYS A 197 -22.34 -7.22 2.80
CA CYS A 197 -22.57 -7.09 1.36
C CYS A 197 -21.29 -7.21 0.52
N SER A 198 -20.14 -6.83 1.07
CA SER A 198 -18.86 -6.92 0.37
C SER A 198 -18.33 -8.35 0.26
N LEU A 199 -18.65 -9.24 1.22
CA LEU A 199 -18.16 -10.62 1.26
C LEU A 199 -18.54 -11.44 0.01
N PRO A 200 -19.82 -11.48 -0.43
CA PRO A 200 -20.20 -12.18 -1.67
C PRO A 200 -19.48 -11.63 -2.90
N ALA A 201 -19.32 -10.30 -2.99
CA ALA A 201 -18.64 -9.67 -4.12
C ALA A 201 -17.15 -10.05 -4.17
N ILE A 202 -16.48 -10.07 -3.01
CA ILE A 202 -15.09 -10.53 -2.90
C ILE A 202 -14.98 -12.00 -3.30
N PHE A 203 -15.86 -12.86 -2.76
CA PHE A 203 -15.85 -14.29 -3.08
C PHE A 203 -16.04 -14.54 -4.58
N TRP A 204 -17.01 -13.85 -5.19
CA TRP A 204 -17.26 -13.91 -6.63
C TRP A 204 -16.06 -13.44 -7.46
N LEU A 205 -15.39 -12.36 -7.04
CA LEU A 205 -14.16 -11.87 -7.69
C LEU A 205 -13.00 -12.85 -7.59
N ILE A 206 -12.85 -13.56 -6.47
CA ILE A 206 -11.82 -14.59 -6.30
C ILE A 206 -12.10 -15.77 -7.23
N TRP A 207 -13.35 -16.23 -7.28
CA TRP A 207 -13.76 -17.37 -8.09
C TRP A 207 -13.56 -17.15 -9.60
N ARG A 208 -13.80 -15.92 -10.09
CA ARG A 208 -13.74 -15.60 -11.52
C ARG A 208 -12.34 -15.68 -12.14
N ALA A 209 -11.28 -15.67 -11.33
CA ALA A 209 -9.92 -15.66 -11.84
C ALA A 209 -9.15 -16.88 -11.35
N ASP A 210 -8.88 -17.82 -12.26
CA ASP A 210 -8.20 -19.09 -11.95
C ASP A 210 -6.88 -18.88 -11.22
N TYR A 211 -6.12 -17.82 -11.54
CA TYR A 211 -4.88 -17.50 -10.84
C TYR A 211 -5.08 -17.19 -9.35
N ARG A 212 -6.23 -16.61 -8.96
CA ARG A 212 -6.54 -16.26 -7.57
C ARG A 212 -6.86 -17.52 -6.76
N LEU A 213 -7.65 -18.42 -7.34
CA LEU A 213 -7.94 -19.73 -6.75
C LEU A 213 -6.67 -20.56 -6.59
N LYS A 214 -5.83 -20.60 -7.63
CA LYS A 214 -4.53 -21.32 -7.56
C LYS A 214 -3.63 -20.77 -6.45
N ARG A 215 -3.63 -19.46 -6.19
CA ARG A 215 -2.90 -18.89 -5.03
C ARG A 215 -3.48 -19.29 -3.68
N TRP A 216 -4.81 -19.37 -3.57
CA TRP A 216 -5.48 -19.86 -2.36
C TRP A 216 -5.13 -21.33 -2.09
N TRP A 217 -5.18 -22.16 -3.13
CA TRP A 217 -4.78 -23.57 -3.02
C TRP A 217 -3.29 -23.72 -2.71
N ALA A 218 -2.41 -22.97 -3.39
CA ALA A 218 -0.99 -22.97 -3.08
C ALA A 218 -0.69 -22.47 -1.66
N PHE A 219 -1.53 -21.63 -1.07
CA PHE A 219 -1.38 -21.23 0.33
C PHE A 219 -1.74 -22.36 1.31
N LEU A 220 -2.79 -23.13 1.02
CA LEU A 220 -3.21 -24.26 1.85
C LEU A 220 -2.31 -25.49 1.67
N ASN A 221 -1.95 -25.79 0.42
CA ASN A 221 -1.09 -26.90 0.01
C ASN A 221 0.05 -26.40 -0.91
N PRO A 222 1.08 -25.75 -0.35
CA PRO A 222 2.19 -25.23 -1.15
C PRO A 222 3.03 -26.33 -1.80
N TRP A 223 2.98 -27.56 -1.24
CA TRP A 223 3.76 -28.71 -1.72
C TRP A 223 3.26 -29.31 -3.03
N GLU A 224 2.07 -28.95 -3.51
CA GLU A 224 1.54 -29.44 -4.80
C GLU A 224 2.24 -28.81 -6.01
N ASP A 225 2.74 -27.57 -5.87
CA ASP A 225 3.53 -26.89 -6.90
C ASP A 225 4.78 -26.23 -6.28
N PRO A 226 5.82 -27.03 -5.95
CA PRO A 226 6.99 -26.51 -5.25
C PRO A 226 7.86 -25.56 -6.08
N GLN A 227 7.77 -25.63 -7.41
CA GLN A 227 8.60 -24.83 -8.32
C GLN A 227 7.87 -23.58 -8.84
N GLY A 228 6.54 -23.57 -8.82
CA GLY A 228 5.71 -22.45 -9.25
C GLY A 228 5.16 -21.64 -8.08
N LEU A 229 3.85 -21.76 -7.85
CA LEU A 229 3.13 -20.90 -6.88
C LEU A 229 3.48 -21.19 -5.42
N GLY A 230 3.83 -22.43 -5.10
CA GLY A 230 4.21 -22.85 -3.75
C GLY A 230 5.66 -22.50 -3.38
N PHE A 231 6.51 -22.20 -4.36
CA PHE A 231 7.94 -21.94 -4.18
C PHE A 231 8.23 -20.94 -3.05
N GLN A 232 7.65 -19.74 -3.13
CA GLN A 232 7.88 -18.68 -2.14
C GLN A 232 7.43 -19.08 -0.73
N ILE A 233 6.35 -19.86 -0.61
CA ILE A 233 5.79 -20.29 0.67
C ILE A 233 6.66 -21.38 1.29
N ILE A 234 7.07 -22.38 0.50
CA ILE A 234 8.00 -23.44 0.92
C ILE A 234 9.33 -22.83 1.36
N HIS A 235 9.90 -21.94 0.55
CA HIS A 235 11.16 -21.29 0.88
C HIS A 235 11.03 -20.40 2.13
N SER A 236 9.87 -19.78 2.37
CA SER A 236 9.60 -19.08 3.63
C SER A 236 9.60 -20.03 4.82
N PHE A 237 8.97 -21.21 4.71
CA PHE A 237 9.00 -22.23 5.77
C PHE A 237 10.41 -22.81 6.01
N LEU A 238 11.14 -23.11 4.93
CA LEU A 238 12.52 -23.60 5.02
C LEU A 238 13.46 -22.54 5.60
N ALA A 239 13.29 -21.26 5.26
CA ALA A 239 14.04 -20.15 5.82
C ALA A 239 13.77 -20.02 7.33
N PHE A 240 12.50 -20.13 7.74
CA PHE A 240 12.13 -20.10 9.16
C PHE A 240 12.71 -21.30 9.92
N GLY A 241 12.57 -22.51 9.37
CA GLY A 241 13.08 -23.73 10.00
C GLY A 241 14.60 -23.80 10.09
N SER A 242 15.32 -23.29 9.08
CA SER A 242 16.79 -23.25 9.09
C SER A 242 17.38 -22.03 9.82
N GLY A 243 16.58 -20.99 10.05
CA GLY A 243 16.99 -19.73 10.67
C GLY A 243 17.27 -19.81 12.17
N GLY A 244 16.57 -20.68 12.91
CA GLY A 244 16.61 -20.71 14.38
C GLY A 244 16.05 -19.42 15.02
N PHE A 245 16.00 -19.36 16.36
CA PHE A 245 15.42 -18.23 17.09
C PHE A 245 16.21 -16.91 16.91
N TRP A 246 17.53 -17.00 16.75
CA TRP A 246 18.43 -15.85 16.63
C TRP A 246 18.80 -15.50 15.17
N GLY A 247 18.34 -16.29 14.19
CA GLY A 247 18.75 -16.17 12.80
C GLY A 247 20.17 -16.72 12.55
N LEU A 248 20.51 -16.92 11.28
CA LEU A 248 21.85 -17.36 10.86
C LEU A 248 22.85 -16.19 10.69
N GLY A 249 22.43 -14.96 10.98
CA GLY A 249 23.19 -13.74 10.72
C GLY A 249 22.92 -13.12 9.34
N LEU A 250 23.32 -11.85 9.18
CA LEU A 250 23.11 -11.08 7.94
C LEU A 250 23.88 -11.71 6.78
N GLY A 251 23.21 -11.90 5.64
CA GLY A 251 23.81 -12.51 4.45
C GLY A 251 23.99 -14.03 4.51
N ASN A 252 23.70 -14.69 5.63
CA ASN A 252 23.88 -16.14 5.78
C ASN A 252 22.60 -16.96 5.56
N SER A 253 21.52 -16.35 5.06
CA SER A 253 20.31 -17.11 4.70
C SER A 253 20.66 -18.17 3.65
N LYS A 254 20.30 -19.43 3.94
CA LYS A 254 20.47 -20.57 3.02
C LYS A 254 19.39 -20.63 1.94
N GLN A 255 18.27 -19.96 2.19
CA GLN A 255 17.16 -19.82 1.24
C GLN A 255 17.15 -18.37 0.74
N LYS A 256 17.83 -18.14 -0.39
CA LYS A 256 17.82 -16.86 -1.11
C LYS A 256 17.23 -17.09 -2.49
N LEU A 257 16.49 -16.10 -2.97
CA LEU A 257 15.78 -16.07 -4.26
C LEU A 257 16.67 -16.48 -5.44
#